data_AF-A0A924L3B6-F1
#
_entry.id   AF-A0A924L3B6-F1
#
_cell.length_a   1.000
_cell.length_b   1.000
_cell.length_c   1.000
_cell.angle_alpha   90.00
_cell.angle_beta   90.00
_cell.angle_gamma   90.00
#
_symmetry.space_group_name_H-M   'P 1'
#
loop_
_entity.id
_entity.type
_entity.pdbx_description
1 polymer ?
#
loop_
_entity_poly.entity_id
_entity_poly.type
_entity_poly.pdbx_seq_one_letter_code
_entity_poly.pdbx_strand_id
1 'polypeptide(L)'
;MKPLILFATIIFYAAFCFAQTDTTKAAPADSTASRSTLTVAAVYANNASYYGQKSAESTPYAALAATVRFKSGFYFTGLAYKLLNEQTSSVSASSLGAGVNFKLAKNLSADLSYSHSFYPAYSPLLQAANADNASAAFIYENWLNVNLSGDYAFGKTNDEFFTGGISKSISLFSIGKKDIVTINPSADIVAGT
;
A
#
# COMPACT_ATOMS: atom_id res chain seq x y z
N MET A 1 -9.02 -18.74 29.61
CA MET A 1 -8.65 -17.43 30.22
C MET A 1 -7.70 -16.59 29.38
N LYS A 2 -6.71 -17.17 28.69
CA LYS A 2 -5.83 -16.46 27.75
C LYS A 2 -6.50 -15.78 26.52
N PRO A 3 -7.58 -16.32 25.89
CA PRO A 3 -8.18 -15.64 24.73
C PRO A 3 -8.99 -14.39 25.10
N LEU A 4 -9.50 -14.30 26.33
CA LEU A 4 -10.30 -13.16 26.78
C LEU A 4 -9.44 -11.90 27.00
N ILE A 5 -8.19 -12.09 27.46
CA ILE A 5 -7.22 -11.01 27.67
C ILE A 5 -6.72 -10.44 26.33
N LEU A 6 -6.59 -11.29 25.31
CA LEU A 6 -6.19 -10.89 23.95
C LEU A 6 -7.28 -10.07 23.26
N PHE A 7 -8.55 -10.45 23.42
CA PHE A 7 -9.69 -9.68 22.90
C PHE A 7 -9.85 -8.32 23.61
N ALA A 8 -9.64 -8.27 24.93
CA ALA A 8 -9.69 -7.03 25.69
C ALA A 8 -8.58 -6.04 25.30
N THR A 9 -7.39 -6.52 24.91
CA THR A 9 -6.29 -5.66 24.45
C THR A 9 -6.52 -5.10 23.04
N ILE A 10 -7.10 -5.89 22.12
CA ILE A 10 -7.43 -5.40 20.76
C ILE A 10 -8.50 -4.30 20.80
N ILE A 11 -9.52 -4.45 21.65
CA ILE A 11 -10.61 -3.47 21.79
C ILE A 11 -10.09 -2.15 22.40
N PHE A 12 -9.09 -2.20 23.29
CA PHE A 12 -8.52 -1.00 23.91
C PHE A 12 -7.65 -0.16 22.94
N TYR A 13 -7.05 -0.78 21.92
CA TYR A 13 -6.29 -0.06 20.87
C TYR A 13 -7.16 0.50 19.74
N ALA A 14 -8.36 -0.05 19.51
CA ALA A 14 -9.29 0.47 18.50
C ALA A 14 -9.80 1.90 18.83
N ALA A 15 -9.70 2.35 20.08
CA ALA A 15 -10.07 3.70 20.50
C ALA A 15 -9.10 4.79 19.99
N PHE A 16 -7.92 4.42 19.47
CA PHE A 16 -6.94 5.34 18.88
C PHE A 16 -6.86 5.27 17.35
N CYS A 17 -7.85 4.67 16.70
CA CYS A 17 -7.99 4.76 15.24
C CYS A 17 -8.36 6.20 14.86
N PHE A 18 -7.34 7.05 14.69
CA PHE A 18 -7.51 8.30 13.96
C PHE A 18 -7.89 7.95 12.52
N ALA A 19 -9.13 8.24 12.14
CA ALA A 19 -9.56 8.16 10.76
C ALA A 19 -8.58 8.96 9.89
N GLN A 20 -8.10 8.34 8.82
CA GLN A 20 -7.34 9.04 7.78
C GLN A 20 -8.22 10.18 7.27
N THR A 21 -7.81 11.43 7.53
CA THR A 21 -8.58 12.59 7.10
C THR A 21 -8.29 12.81 5.62
N ASP A 22 -9.15 12.29 4.75
CA ASP A 22 -9.09 12.61 3.32
C ASP A 22 -9.51 14.07 3.14
N THR A 23 -8.53 14.96 3.09
CA THR A 23 -8.76 16.39 2.96
C THR A 23 -8.84 16.73 1.48
N THR A 24 -10.00 16.50 0.86
CA THR A 24 -10.30 16.97 -0.51
C THR A 24 -10.53 18.48 -0.59
N LYS A 25 -10.34 19.21 0.52
CA LYS A 25 -10.30 20.67 0.51
C LYS A 25 -8.87 21.10 0.19
N ALA A 26 -8.67 21.70 -0.98
CA ALA A 26 -7.51 22.53 -1.22
C ALA A 26 -7.41 23.55 -0.08
N ALA A 27 -6.57 23.24 0.91
CA ALA A 27 -6.21 24.19 1.93
C ALA A 27 -5.58 25.39 1.20
N PRO A 28 -5.92 26.64 1.57
CA PRO A 28 -5.12 27.76 1.12
C PRO A 28 -3.66 27.45 1.45
N ALA A 29 -2.78 27.75 0.50
CA ALA A 29 -1.35 27.55 0.64
C ALA A 29 -0.84 28.40 1.81
N ASP A 30 -0.88 27.83 3.02
CA ASP A 30 -0.27 28.43 4.18
C ASP A 30 0.25 27.35 5.15
N SER A 31 1.57 27.15 5.04
CA SER A 31 2.51 26.80 6.12
C SER A 31 2.27 25.59 7.04
N THR A 32 1.59 24.52 6.61
CA THR A 32 1.88 23.21 7.22
C THR A 32 3.26 22.75 6.75
N ALA A 33 4.30 23.07 7.53
CA ALA A 33 5.65 22.62 7.28
C ALA A 33 5.64 21.11 7.00
N SER A 34 6.13 20.68 5.82
CA SER A 34 6.27 19.27 5.46
C SER A 34 6.82 18.51 6.66
N ARG A 35 6.15 17.43 7.09
CA ARG A 35 6.57 16.63 8.25
C ARG A 35 6.89 15.22 7.80
N SER A 36 7.85 14.60 8.49
CA SER A 36 8.04 13.16 8.34
C SER A 36 6.82 12.44 8.90
N THR A 37 6.36 11.41 8.22
CA THR A 37 5.18 10.62 8.62
C THR A 37 5.57 9.17 8.84
N LEU A 38 4.98 8.55 9.85
CA LEU A 38 4.99 7.11 10.06
C LEU A 38 3.56 6.63 9.85
N THR A 39 3.38 5.69 8.93
CA THR A 39 2.13 5.00 8.69
C THR A 39 2.32 3.54 9.06
N VAL A 40 1.43 2.99 9.89
CA VAL A 40 1.41 1.58 10.24
C VAL A 40 0.02 1.04 9.95
N ALA A 41 -0.06 -0.11 9.29
CA ALA A 41 -1.30 -0.78 8.95
C ALA A 41 -1.21 -2.26 9.34
N ALA A 42 -2.26 -2.78 9.98
CA ALA A 42 -2.42 -4.19 10.23
C ALA A 42 -3.65 -4.68 9.46
N VAL A 43 -3.52 -5.80 8.76
CA VAL A 43 -4.58 -6.40 7.96
C VAL A 43 -4.77 -7.84 8.44
N TYR A 44 -6.03 -8.24 8.55
CA TYR A 44 -6.42 -9.64 8.72
C TYR A 44 -7.44 -9.97 7.65
N ALA A 45 -7.23 -11.06 6.93
CA ALA A 45 -8.16 -11.53 5.91
C ALA A 45 -8.30 -13.06 5.96
N ASN A 46 -9.45 -13.55 5.56
CA ASN A 46 -9.74 -14.99 5.49
C ASN A 46 -9.21 -15.66 4.21
N ASN A 47 -8.71 -14.88 3.25
CA ASN A 47 -8.10 -15.38 2.03
C ASN A 47 -7.18 -14.34 1.39
N ALA A 48 -6.07 -14.80 0.82
CA ALA A 48 -5.33 -14.01 -0.14
C ALA A 48 -6.08 -13.99 -1.48
N SER A 49 -6.14 -12.83 -2.12
CA SER A 49 -6.65 -12.69 -3.49
C SER A 49 -5.59 -12.05 -4.37
N TYR A 50 -5.54 -12.47 -5.62
CA TYR A 50 -4.68 -11.91 -6.66
C TYR A 50 -5.56 -11.43 -7.81
N TYR A 51 -5.61 -10.12 -8.04
CA TYR A 51 -6.54 -9.46 -8.99
C TYR A 51 -8.01 -9.91 -8.83
N GLY A 52 -8.46 -10.06 -7.59
CA GLY A 52 -9.83 -10.50 -7.27
C GLY A 52 -10.08 -12.00 -7.44
N GLN A 53 -9.10 -12.77 -7.94
CA GLN A 53 -9.16 -14.22 -7.96
C GLN A 53 -8.74 -14.76 -6.59
N LYS A 54 -9.53 -15.68 -6.07
CA LYS A 54 -9.27 -16.39 -4.82
C LYS A 54 -8.65 -17.76 -5.13
N SER A 55 -7.65 -18.16 -4.36
CA SER A 55 -7.09 -19.51 -4.46
C SER A 55 -8.15 -20.57 -4.08
N ALA A 56 -8.10 -21.74 -4.70
CA ALA A 56 -8.93 -22.88 -4.33
C ALA A 56 -8.68 -23.29 -2.86
N GLU A 57 -7.43 -23.13 -2.39
CA GLU A 57 -7.06 -23.36 -1.00
C GLU A 57 -7.33 -22.13 -0.14
N SER A 58 -7.79 -22.37 1.10
CA SER A 58 -8.00 -21.29 2.05
C SER A 58 -6.67 -20.75 2.55
N THR A 59 -6.38 -19.48 2.28
CA THR A 59 -5.14 -18.79 2.66
C THR A 59 -5.43 -17.62 3.62
N PRO A 60 -5.97 -17.87 4.83
CA PRO A 60 -6.18 -16.81 5.80
C PRO A 60 -4.83 -16.22 6.18
N TYR A 61 -4.75 -14.90 6.31
CA TYR A 61 -3.50 -14.22 6.59
C TYR A 61 -3.65 -13.04 7.53
N ALA A 62 -2.57 -12.73 8.23
CA ALA A 62 -2.36 -11.47 8.91
C ALA A 62 -1.12 -10.79 8.32
N ALA A 63 -1.18 -9.48 8.15
CA ALA A 63 -0.07 -8.68 7.64
C ALA A 63 0.11 -7.41 8.47
N LEU A 64 1.35 -6.99 8.63
CA LEU A 64 1.73 -5.71 9.22
C LEU A 64 2.59 -4.96 8.20
N ALA A 65 2.14 -3.77 7.81
CA ALA A 65 2.87 -2.88 6.92
C ALA A 65 3.25 -1.60 7.66
N ALA A 66 4.44 -1.08 7.39
CA ALA A 66 4.90 0.18 7.92
C ALA A 66 5.60 0.99 6.83
N THR A 67 5.38 2.31 6.83
CA THR A 67 6.05 3.25 5.94
C THR A 67 6.52 4.44 6.74
N VAL A 68 7.81 4.77 6.64
CA VAL A 68 8.37 6.03 7.15
C VAL A 68 8.70 6.90 5.96
N ARG A 69 8.11 8.10 5.89
CA ARG A 69 8.35 9.08 4.83
C ARG A 69 8.96 10.32 5.42
N PHE A 70 10.05 10.79 4.83
CA PHE A 70 10.74 12.01 5.24
C PHE A 70 10.27 13.22 4.43
N LYS A 71 10.48 14.40 4.99
CA LYS A 71 10.18 15.69 4.34
C LYS A 71 10.89 15.88 3.00
N SER A 72 12.04 15.22 2.83
CA SER A 72 12.87 15.23 1.63
C SER A 72 12.28 14.42 0.46
N GLY A 73 11.19 13.68 0.69
CA GLY A 73 10.61 12.78 -0.31
C GLY A 73 11.12 11.35 -0.21
N PHE A 74 12.25 11.11 0.45
CA PHE A 74 12.74 9.77 0.74
C PHE A 74 11.78 9.01 1.66
N TYR A 75 11.66 7.71 1.46
CA TYR A 75 10.86 6.85 2.32
C TYR A 75 11.41 5.43 2.39
N PHE A 76 11.02 4.73 3.45
CA PHE A 76 11.25 3.30 3.63
C PHE A 76 9.93 2.60 3.89
N THR A 77 9.81 1.38 3.39
CA THR A 77 8.65 0.51 3.58
C THR A 77 9.09 -0.81 4.19
N GLY A 78 8.20 -1.42 4.96
CA GLY A 78 8.36 -2.75 5.50
C GLY A 78 7.02 -3.47 5.52
N LEU A 79 7.04 -4.75 5.16
CA LEU A 79 5.88 -5.64 5.24
C LEU A 79 6.31 -6.93 5.95
N ALA A 80 5.50 -7.39 6.88
CA ALA A 80 5.55 -8.73 7.43
C ALA A 80 4.20 -9.41 7.16
N TYR A 81 4.25 -10.62 6.63
CA TYR A 81 3.08 -11.35 6.17
C TYR A 81 3.10 -12.77 6.75
N LYS A 82 1.97 -13.22 7.32
CA LYS A 82 1.81 -14.55 7.89
C LYS A 82 0.55 -15.22 7.38
N LEU A 83 0.70 -16.36 6.72
CA LEU A 83 -0.38 -17.31 6.48
C LEU A 83 -0.72 -18.03 7.79
N LEU A 84 -1.99 -17.99 8.17
CA LEU A 84 -2.49 -18.49 9.45
C LEU A 84 -2.82 -19.98 9.44
N ASN A 85 -2.83 -20.60 8.26
CA ASN A 85 -2.98 -22.04 8.08
C ASN A 85 -1.64 -22.79 8.17
N GLU A 86 -0.50 -22.08 8.24
CA GLU A 86 0.80 -22.70 8.48
C GLU A 86 1.01 -23.05 9.95
N GLN A 87 1.62 -24.21 10.21
CA GLN A 87 1.93 -24.65 11.59
C GLN A 87 3.18 -24.00 12.19
N THR A 88 3.84 -23.10 11.46
CA THR A 88 5.05 -22.40 11.94
C THR A 88 4.65 -21.11 12.65
N SER A 89 5.41 -20.71 13.68
CA SER A 89 5.21 -19.44 14.40
C SER A 89 5.86 -18.23 13.70
N SER A 90 6.66 -18.48 12.67
CA SER A 90 7.46 -17.47 11.97
C SER A 90 6.70 -16.87 10.78
N VAL A 91 7.09 -15.67 10.32
CA VAL A 91 6.48 -15.00 9.15
C VAL A 91 6.54 -15.89 7.90
N SER A 92 5.55 -15.77 7.01
CA SER A 92 5.51 -16.48 5.73
C SER A 92 6.24 -15.70 4.63
N ALA A 93 6.21 -14.38 4.69
CA ALA A 93 7.01 -13.51 3.83
C ALA A 93 7.26 -12.19 4.54
N SER A 94 8.29 -11.48 4.11
CA SER A 94 8.48 -10.09 4.47
C SER A 94 9.07 -9.33 3.29
N SER A 95 8.92 -8.01 3.27
CA SER A 95 9.63 -7.18 2.31
C SER A 95 10.13 -5.92 2.97
N LEU A 96 11.23 -5.40 2.43
CA LEU A 96 11.76 -4.08 2.76
C LEU A 96 11.94 -3.30 1.48
N GLY A 97 11.65 -2.00 1.53
CA GLY A 97 11.82 -1.13 0.39
C GLY A 97 12.27 0.25 0.76
N ALA A 98 12.78 0.95 -0.24
CA ALA A 98 13.14 2.35 -0.17
C ALA A 98 12.73 3.04 -1.46
N GLY A 99 12.44 4.33 -1.37
CA GLY A 99 12.14 5.12 -2.54
C GLY A 99 12.28 6.61 -2.28
N VAL A 100 12.06 7.37 -3.33
CA VAL A 100 12.11 8.82 -3.33
C VAL A 100 10.99 9.36 -4.21
N ASN A 101 10.21 10.26 -3.62
CA ASN A 101 9.17 11.00 -4.32
C ASN A 101 9.67 12.41 -4.66
N PHE A 102 9.58 12.77 -5.94
CA PHE A 102 9.96 14.07 -6.46
C PHE A 102 8.70 14.86 -6.83
N LYS A 103 8.58 16.08 -6.32
CA LYS A 103 7.59 17.04 -6.81
C LYS A 103 8.20 17.83 -7.97
N LEU A 104 7.90 17.43 -9.20
CA LEU A 104 8.44 18.02 -10.43
C LEU A 104 7.77 19.36 -10.78
N ALA A 105 6.46 19.47 -10.49
CA ALA A 105 5.70 20.70 -10.64
C ALA A 105 4.57 20.77 -9.60
N LYS A 106 3.73 21.81 -9.64
CA LYS A 106 2.59 21.96 -8.72
C LYS A 106 1.69 20.72 -8.68
N ASN A 107 1.45 20.15 -9.87
CA ASN A 107 0.50 19.08 -10.14
C ASN A 107 1.17 17.82 -10.75
N LEU A 108 2.50 17.74 -10.72
CA LEU A 108 3.24 16.63 -11.33
C LEU A 108 4.27 16.12 -10.33
N SER A 109 4.24 14.82 -10.06
CA SER A 109 5.22 14.12 -9.25
C SER A 109 5.75 12.88 -9.96
N ALA A 110 6.92 12.44 -9.51
CA ALA A 110 7.50 11.18 -9.91
C ALA A 110 7.94 10.40 -8.66
N ASP A 111 7.89 9.08 -8.73
CA ASP A 111 8.35 8.18 -7.68
C ASP A 111 9.33 7.19 -8.28
N LEU A 112 10.46 6.99 -7.60
CA LEU A 112 11.39 5.90 -7.88
C LEU A 112 11.52 5.06 -6.63
N SER A 113 11.37 3.76 -6.75
CA SER A 113 11.44 2.87 -5.60
C SER A 113 12.03 1.52 -5.93
N TYR A 114 12.50 0.85 -4.89
CA TYR A 114 13.00 -0.50 -4.93
C TYR A 114 12.52 -1.25 -3.68
N SER A 115 12.17 -2.52 -3.84
CA SER A 115 11.88 -3.41 -2.74
C SER A 115 12.46 -4.80 -2.95
N HIS A 116 12.79 -5.45 -1.85
CA HIS A 116 13.24 -6.83 -1.80
C HIS A 116 12.33 -7.65 -0.89
N SER A 117 11.90 -8.81 -1.37
CA SER A 117 11.03 -9.75 -0.67
C SER A 117 11.82 -10.95 -0.16
N PHE A 118 11.72 -11.18 1.14
CA PHE A 118 12.34 -12.29 1.85
C PHE A 118 11.32 -13.40 2.09
N TYR A 119 11.64 -14.60 1.61
CA TYR A 119 10.83 -15.80 1.78
C TYR A 119 11.61 -16.85 2.56
N PRO A 120 11.11 -17.30 3.71
CA PRO A 120 11.66 -18.45 4.40
C PRO A 120 11.55 -19.72 3.54
N ALA A 121 12.48 -20.67 3.73
CA ALA A 121 12.53 -21.90 2.95
C ALA A 121 11.24 -22.75 3.06
N TYR A 122 10.51 -22.64 4.16
CA TYR A 122 9.25 -23.35 4.40
C TYR A 122 8.00 -22.64 3.86
N SER A 123 8.13 -21.41 3.34
CA SER A 123 6.98 -20.62 2.92
C SER A 123 6.31 -21.29 1.70
N PRO A 124 5.00 -21.53 1.75
CA PRO A 124 4.24 -22.06 0.62
C PRO A 124 3.88 -20.96 -0.38
N LEU A 125 4.10 -19.69 -0.03
CA LEU A 125 4.05 -18.61 -1.00
C LEU A 125 5.10 -18.95 -2.05
N LEU A 126 4.69 -18.88 -3.33
CA LEU A 126 5.63 -18.94 -4.44
C LEU A 126 6.80 -18.04 -4.05
N GLN A 127 7.98 -18.64 -3.85
CA GLN A 127 9.22 -17.89 -3.74
C GLN A 127 9.31 -17.20 -5.07
N ALA A 128 8.80 -15.96 -5.13
CA ALA A 128 8.57 -15.28 -6.39
C ALA A 128 9.92 -15.37 -7.09
N ALA A 129 9.92 -15.91 -8.30
CA ALA A 129 11.15 -16.03 -9.06
C ALA A 129 11.84 -14.66 -9.16
N ASN A 130 11.09 -13.58 -8.92
CA ASN A 130 11.54 -12.22 -8.82
C ASN A 130 11.41 -11.73 -7.37
N ALA A 131 12.47 -11.83 -6.57
CA ALA A 131 12.47 -11.35 -5.19
C ALA A 131 12.65 -9.82 -5.12
N ASP A 132 13.20 -9.24 -6.17
CA ASP A 132 13.52 -7.83 -6.29
C ASP A 132 12.52 -7.13 -7.20
N ASN A 133 12.19 -5.89 -6.87
CA ASN A 133 11.31 -5.07 -7.68
C ASN A 133 11.79 -3.63 -7.69
N ALA A 134 11.96 -3.06 -8.87
CA ALA A 134 12.23 -1.64 -9.07
C ALA A 134 11.06 -1.00 -9.79
N SER A 135 10.59 0.14 -9.31
CA SER A 135 9.42 0.82 -9.86
C SER A 135 9.71 2.28 -10.14
N ALA A 136 9.12 2.76 -11.23
CA ALA A 136 9.05 4.17 -11.55
C ALA A 136 7.60 4.56 -11.79
N ALA A 137 7.15 5.68 -11.24
CA ALA A 137 5.80 6.20 -11.45
C ALA A 137 5.83 7.69 -11.75
N PHE A 138 4.89 8.14 -12.59
CA PHE A 138 4.60 9.54 -12.88
C PHE A 138 3.12 9.79 -12.59
N ILE A 139 2.87 10.79 -11.75
CA ILE A 139 1.52 11.10 -11.28
C ILE A 139 1.24 12.56 -11.62
N TYR A 140 0.20 12.79 -12.41
CA TYR A 140 -0.32 14.12 -12.71
C TYR A 140 -1.69 14.30 -12.05
N GLU A 141 -1.78 15.25 -11.12
CA GLU A 141 -2.99 15.52 -10.33
C GLU A 141 -3.69 16.79 -10.80
N ASN A 142 -4.90 16.65 -11.33
CA ASN A 142 -5.72 17.79 -11.75
C ASN A 142 -7.21 17.42 -11.68
N TRP A 143 -8.06 18.08 -12.46
CA TRP A 143 -9.48 17.72 -12.60
C TRP A 143 -9.70 16.25 -13.02
N LEU A 144 -8.71 15.66 -13.69
CA LEU A 144 -8.56 14.25 -13.99
C LEU A 144 -7.12 13.87 -13.61
N ASN A 145 -6.98 12.85 -12.76
CA ASN A 145 -5.68 12.33 -12.36
C ASN A 145 -5.21 11.31 -13.40
N VAL A 146 -3.94 11.37 -13.74
CA VAL A 146 -3.27 10.43 -14.64
C VAL A 146 -2.10 9.81 -13.90
N ASN A 147 -2.00 8.49 -13.95
CA ASN A 147 -0.88 7.72 -13.41
C ASN A 147 -0.25 6.91 -14.53
N LEU A 148 1.07 6.91 -14.61
CA LEU A 148 1.83 6.00 -15.45
C LEU A 148 2.92 5.37 -14.60
N SER A 149 2.92 4.06 -14.44
CA SER A 149 3.96 3.34 -13.73
C SER A 149 4.56 2.22 -14.56
N GLY A 150 5.82 1.93 -14.27
CA GLY A 150 6.53 0.75 -14.74
C GLY A 150 7.15 0.03 -13.56
N ASP A 151 7.02 -1.29 -13.54
CA ASP A 151 7.54 -2.18 -12.52
C ASP A 151 8.43 -3.22 -13.18
N TYR A 152 9.66 -3.33 -12.70
CA TYR A 152 10.62 -4.34 -13.11
C TYR A 152 10.83 -5.31 -11.96
N ALA A 153 10.26 -6.50 -12.07
CA ALA A 153 10.45 -7.57 -11.10
C ALA A 153 11.59 -8.47 -11.59
N PHE A 154 12.65 -8.64 -10.79
CA PHE A 154 13.83 -9.40 -11.19
C PHE A 154 14.35 -10.34 -10.10
N GLY A 155 15.14 -11.33 -10.51
CA GLY A 155 15.72 -12.36 -9.66
C GLY A 155 16.20 -13.56 -10.47
N LYS A 156 15.53 -14.71 -10.29
CA LYS A 156 15.68 -15.92 -11.11
C LYS A 156 15.05 -15.76 -12.49
N THR A 157 13.94 -15.02 -12.58
CA THR A 157 13.33 -14.57 -13.83
C THR A 157 13.19 -13.05 -13.79
N ASN A 158 12.82 -12.47 -14.92
CA ASN A 158 12.62 -11.02 -15.03
C ASN A 158 11.30 -10.79 -15.74
N ASP A 159 10.42 -10.00 -15.12
CA ASP A 159 9.14 -9.62 -15.67
C ASP A 159 9.00 -8.09 -15.64
N GLU A 160 8.46 -7.54 -16.72
CA GLU A 160 8.22 -6.11 -16.89
C GLU A 160 6.72 -5.85 -16.93
N PHE A 161 6.26 -4.87 -16.15
CA PHE A 161 4.88 -4.42 -16.14
C PHE A 161 4.82 -2.92 -16.37
N PHE A 162 3.84 -2.48 -17.15
CA PHE A 162 3.50 -1.09 -17.37
C PHE A 162 2.03 -0.89 -17.07
N THR A 163 1.72 0.09 -16.23
CA THR A 163 0.36 0.43 -15.84
C THR A 163 0.06 1.88 -16.20
N GLY A 164 -0.94 2.08 -17.06
CA GLY A 164 -1.52 3.39 -17.33
C GLY A 164 -2.88 3.50 -16.67
N GLY A 165 -3.08 4.53 -15.85
CA GLY A 165 -4.29 4.73 -15.07
C GLY A 165 -4.85 6.14 -15.19
N ILE A 166 -6.17 6.25 -15.16
CA ILE A 166 -6.87 7.52 -14.97
C ILE A 166 -7.85 7.41 -13.81
N SER A 167 -7.99 8.48 -13.03
CA SER A 167 -9.00 8.53 -11.96
C SER A 167 -9.53 9.95 -11.77
N LYS A 168 -10.73 10.05 -11.18
CA LYS A 168 -11.31 11.34 -10.83
C LYS A 168 -12.07 11.21 -9.52
N SER A 169 -11.74 12.05 -8.54
CA SER A 169 -12.55 12.20 -7.33
C SER A 169 -13.74 13.12 -7.63
N ILE A 170 -14.96 12.62 -7.39
CA ILE A 170 -16.20 13.36 -7.58
C ILE A 170 -16.90 13.42 -6.22
N SER A 171 -17.04 14.63 -5.70
CA SER A 171 -17.83 14.88 -4.49
C SER A 171 -19.32 14.77 -4.81
N LEU A 172 -20.02 13.89 -4.11
CA LEU A 172 -21.45 13.69 -4.27
C LEU A 172 -22.25 14.64 -3.38
N PHE A 173 -22.08 14.52 -2.06
CA PHE A 173 -22.80 15.33 -1.07
C PHE A 173 -22.06 15.30 0.27
N SER A 174 -22.52 16.13 1.21
CA SER A 174 -22.02 16.17 2.58
C SER A 174 -23.09 15.68 3.54
N ILE A 175 -22.73 14.78 4.46
CA ILE A 175 -23.65 14.31 5.52
C ILE A 175 -23.69 15.34 6.67
N GLY A 176 -22.57 16.01 6.93
CA GLY A 176 -22.41 17.06 7.93
C GLY A 176 -21.47 18.15 7.46
N LYS A 177 -21.21 19.16 8.30
CA LYS A 177 -20.35 20.31 7.95
C LYS A 177 -18.88 19.95 7.67
N LYS A 178 -18.46 18.76 8.10
CA LYS A 178 -17.09 18.25 7.95
C LYS A 178 -17.01 16.94 7.20
N ASP A 179 -18.15 16.41 6.76
CA ASP A 179 -18.22 15.10 6.13
C ASP A 179 -18.50 15.29 4.65
N ILE A 180 -17.87 14.46 3.81
CA ILE A 180 -18.10 14.45 2.38
C ILE A 180 -18.16 13.00 1.92
N VAL A 181 -19.13 12.72 1.06
CA VAL A 181 -19.25 11.47 0.33
C VAL A 181 -18.70 11.73 -1.05
N THR A 182 -17.67 10.98 -1.43
CA THR A 182 -17.04 11.04 -2.75
C THR A 182 -17.18 9.69 -3.45
N ILE A 183 -17.15 9.72 -4.78
CA ILE A 183 -16.87 8.55 -5.61
C ILE A 183 -15.58 8.79 -6.36
N ASN A 184 -14.75 7.76 -6.47
CA ASN A 184 -13.46 7.81 -7.15
C ASN A 184 -13.44 6.81 -8.30
N PRO A 185 -14.19 7.04 -9.41
CA PRO A 185 -14.04 6.21 -10.60
C PRO A 185 -12.60 6.20 -11.07
N SER A 186 -12.11 5.01 -11.40
CA SER A 186 -10.80 4.77 -12.00
C SER A 186 -10.87 3.74 -13.11
N ALA A 187 -9.92 3.81 -14.03
CA ALA A 187 -9.69 2.81 -15.06
C ALA A 187 -8.19 2.65 -15.26
N ASP A 188 -7.73 1.40 -15.24
CA ASP A 188 -6.33 1.05 -15.36
C ASP A 188 -6.14 0.02 -16.49
N ILE A 189 -5.07 0.19 -17.26
CA ILE A 189 -4.60 -0.74 -18.28
C ILE A 189 -3.23 -1.21 -17.85
N VAL A 190 -3.07 -2.52 -17.70
CA VAL A 190 -1.81 -3.17 -17.36
C VAL A 190 -1.35 -3.99 -18.56
N ALA A 191 -0.10 -3.80 -18.97
CA ALA A 191 0.59 -4.63 -19.95
C ALA A 191 1.86 -5.19 -19.31
N GLY A 192 2.20 -6.44 -19.59
CA GLY A 192 3.43 -7.04 -19.09
C GLY A 192 3.77 -8.34 -19.81
N THR A 193 4.95 -8.86 -19.47
CA THR A 193 5.52 -10.11 -20.01
C THR A 193 5.30 -11.29 -19.10
#